data_AF-B6BDP1-F1
#
_entry.id   AF-B6BDP1-F1
#
_cell.length_a   1.000
_cell.length_b   1.000
_cell.length_c   1.000
_cell.angle_alpha   90.00
_cell.angle_beta   90.00
_cell.angle_gamma   90.00
#
_symmetry.space_group_name_H-M   'P 1'
#
loop_
_entity.id
_entity.type
_entity.pdbx_description
1 polymer ?
#
loop_
_entity_poly.entity_id
_entity_poly.type
_entity_poly.pdbx_seq_one_letter_code
_entity_poly.pdbx_strand_id
1 'polypeptide(L)'
;MANNWHIKWLKEGVQRWNKRRKRVPFKPDLSGLDFFDILPPDFRDDPKTSRYFERIDLSGADLVGADLSRLNFFKAKFDNAHLSQADLTRSNFEKATFKKADLSGVSFEHSILNGVEFDETSLDGASFEGVQAGKVLVIATSLSAAQYIQLGSKNIREYNSRKEYQTEQRMLRSSVTDQVGIATAGQDDRPKKNAYEVFYGTTRNPIIQRGAVTGYGGEQWPSINYGIAKVVVPEGNRLGGIGKTLWRRLFNKQKSDLRLSEIMTLNPELFFSVLRDVSSAGGQHQRPTVFVHGYNTSFEGAVLRAAQFGHDLGIAQGIGLFSWPSKGTEIGYSADEASAERNRYVFSEFLEKFVQAFPEQGISVVAHSMGCRCLLGALEVLAARNPLAAKSVHQVILAAADVDAAMMPHQGKFAVSNADRATSYVGDRDQALKLSKWLHGYDRVGLVPPAFSMPGLDTVLVNDTELGSLAHGYIGRSRAVLADVHALLTRNDPPETRFSMRTHLVGGIRVWKLAD
;
A
#
# COMPACT_ATOMS: atom_id res chain seq x y z
N MET A 1 21.37 4.07 16.07
CA MET A 1 21.63 4.28 14.63
C MET A 1 20.27 4.29 13.97
N ALA A 2 19.92 5.40 13.34
CA ALA A 2 18.61 5.62 12.73
C ALA A 2 18.20 4.51 11.75
N ASN A 3 16.90 4.25 11.69
CA ASN A 3 16.35 3.23 10.80
C ASN A 3 16.42 3.69 9.33
N ASN A 4 17.05 2.88 8.47
CA ASN A 4 17.26 3.19 7.05
C ASN A 4 15.95 3.48 6.28
N TRP A 5 14.83 2.84 6.63
CA TRP A 5 13.54 3.13 5.98
C TRP A 5 13.00 4.49 6.37
N HIS A 6 13.14 4.89 7.64
CA HIS A 6 12.72 6.20 8.10
C HIS A 6 13.54 7.30 7.44
N ILE A 7 14.87 7.13 7.33
CA ILE A 7 15.75 8.04 6.59
C ILE A 7 15.29 8.15 5.13
N LYS A 8 15.04 7.00 4.46
CA LYS A 8 14.57 6.98 3.07
C LYS A 8 13.25 7.75 2.91
N TRP A 9 12.28 7.53 3.80
CA TRP A 9 10.99 8.22 3.78
C TRP A 9 11.08 9.71 4.08
N LEU A 10 12.03 10.10 4.93
CA LEU A 10 12.27 11.50 5.25
C LEU A 10 12.85 12.25 4.04
N LYS A 11 13.74 11.61 3.27
CA LYS A 11 14.28 12.11 1.99
C LYS A 11 13.23 12.30 0.89
N GLU A 12 12.06 11.66 1.02
CA GLU A 12 10.93 11.87 0.10
C GLU A 12 10.22 13.22 0.30
N GLY A 13 10.58 13.95 1.36
CA GLY A 13 10.07 15.29 1.68
C GLY A 13 8.90 15.29 2.68
N VAL A 14 8.77 16.42 3.38
CA VAL A 14 7.83 16.62 4.50
C VAL A 14 6.37 16.29 4.14
N GLN A 15 5.91 16.65 2.94
CA GLN A 15 4.54 16.36 2.53
C GLN A 15 4.25 14.86 2.52
N ARG A 16 5.17 14.05 1.98
CA ARG A 16 5.02 12.59 1.90
C ARG A 16 5.22 11.95 3.26
N TRP A 17 6.20 12.42 4.05
CA TRP A 17 6.40 12.03 5.43
C TRP A 17 5.13 12.21 6.29
N ASN A 18 4.60 13.44 6.34
CA ASN A 18 3.40 13.77 7.10
C ASN A 18 2.17 12.98 6.62
N LYS A 19 2.05 12.76 5.31
CA LYS A 19 0.95 11.98 4.73
C LYS A 19 1.05 10.50 5.11
N ARG A 20 2.24 9.91 5.09
CA ARG A 20 2.51 8.54 5.54
C ARG A 20 2.13 8.37 7.00
N ARG A 21 2.57 9.28 7.87
CA ARG A 21 2.23 9.26 9.30
C ARG A 21 0.75 9.38 9.62
N LYS A 22 -0.03 10.06 8.77
CA LYS A 22 -1.50 10.10 8.90
C LYS A 22 -2.19 8.81 8.49
N ARG A 23 -1.57 8.02 7.62
CA ARG A 23 -2.15 6.80 7.05
C ARG A 23 -1.71 5.54 7.78
N VAL A 24 -0.44 5.48 8.15
CA VAL A 24 0.18 4.31 8.76
C VAL A 24 0.82 4.76 10.08
N PRO A 25 0.39 4.22 11.23
CA PRO A 25 1.06 4.49 12.49
C PRO A 25 2.41 3.78 12.51
N PHE A 26 3.48 4.52 12.81
CA PHE A 26 4.80 3.98 13.11
C PHE A 26 5.53 4.94 14.05
N LYS A 27 6.44 4.40 14.87
CA LYS A 27 7.34 5.21 15.72
C LYS A 27 8.63 5.49 14.93
N PRO A 28 8.92 6.73 14.54
CA PRO A 28 10.15 7.04 13.83
C PRO A 28 11.36 6.82 14.73
N ASP A 29 12.28 5.96 14.33
CA ASP A 29 13.67 5.94 14.82
C ASP A 29 14.57 6.72 13.86
N LEU A 30 15.02 7.88 14.33
CA LEU A 30 15.91 8.83 13.69
C LEU A 30 17.10 9.14 14.64
N SER A 31 17.43 8.22 15.53
CA SER A 31 18.50 8.37 16.53
C SER A 31 19.87 8.58 15.89
N GLY A 32 20.58 9.61 16.35
CA GLY A 32 21.91 9.99 15.86
C GLY A 32 21.95 10.45 14.40
N LEU A 33 20.81 10.75 13.77
CA LEU A 33 20.77 11.20 12.39
C LEU A 33 21.25 12.65 12.28
N ASP A 34 22.14 12.92 11.34
CA ASP A 34 22.40 14.27 10.84
C ASP A 34 21.33 14.64 9.81
N PHE A 35 20.50 15.64 10.14
CA PHE A 35 19.43 16.10 9.26
C PHE A 35 19.93 16.94 8.09
N PHE A 36 21.13 17.52 8.16
CA PHE A 36 21.75 18.23 7.03
C PHE A 36 22.14 17.25 5.92
N ASP A 37 22.66 16.07 6.30
CA ASP A 37 23.09 15.03 5.35
C ASP A 37 21.96 14.51 4.45
N ILE A 38 20.72 14.59 4.92
CA ILE A 38 19.55 14.10 4.18
C ILE A 38 18.88 15.17 3.33
N LEU A 39 19.31 16.43 3.42
CA LEU A 39 18.80 17.49 2.55
C LEU A 39 19.15 17.19 1.09
N PRO A 40 18.21 17.34 0.15
CA PRO A 40 18.54 17.31 -1.27
C PRO A 40 19.58 18.40 -1.60
N PRO A 41 20.43 18.22 -2.61
CA PRO A 41 21.48 19.18 -2.97
C PRO A 41 20.98 20.62 -3.10
N ASP A 42 19.81 20.82 -3.73
CA ASP A 42 19.17 22.13 -3.94
C ASP A 42 18.68 22.81 -2.64
N PHE A 43 18.77 22.13 -1.49
CA PHE A 43 18.31 22.60 -0.19
C PHE A 43 19.47 22.75 0.81
N ARG A 44 20.73 22.60 0.36
CA ARG A 44 21.94 22.73 1.19
C ARG A 44 22.57 24.12 1.19
N ASP A 45 21.87 25.12 0.65
CA ASP A 45 22.21 26.53 0.87
C ASP A 45 22.23 26.83 2.37
N ASP A 46 22.99 27.86 2.79
CA ASP A 46 23.30 28.18 4.20
C ASP A 46 22.15 27.78 5.14
N PRO A 47 22.35 26.78 6.04
CA PRO A 47 21.33 26.00 6.73
C PRO A 47 20.12 26.77 7.31
N LYS A 48 20.27 28.07 7.60
CA LYS A 48 19.20 28.95 8.07
C LYS A 48 18.07 29.22 7.07
N THR A 49 18.28 28.97 5.78
CA THR A 49 17.32 29.35 4.71
C THR A 49 16.50 28.18 4.15
N SER A 50 16.92 26.94 4.39
CA SER A 50 16.30 25.77 3.79
C SER A 50 14.91 25.49 4.36
N ARG A 51 13.86 25.70 3.57
CA ARG A 51 12.46 25.45 3.98
C ARG A 51 12.06 23.98 4.02
N TYR A 52 13.03 23.06 3.90
CA TYR A 52 12.77 21.65 3.65
C TYR A 52 11.98 20.98 4.78
N PHE A 53 12.32 21.26 6.04
CA PHE A 53 11.68 20.67 7.23
C PHE A 53 10.53 21.49 7.83
N GLU A 54 10.09 22.58 7.15
CA GLU A 54 8.97 23.37 7.65
C GLU A 54 7.71 22.50 7.81
N ARG A 55 7.07 22.62 8.98
CA ARG A 55 5.82 21.92 9.32
C ARG A 55 5.93 20.39 9.32
N ILE A 56 7.14 19.86 9.47
CA ILE A 56 7.34 18.42 9.62
C ILE A 56 6.70 17.93 10.92
N ASP A 57 6.05 16.78 10.86
CA ASP A 57 5.54 16.10 12.03
C ASP A 57 6.53 15.00 12.44
N LEU A 58 7.33 15.26 13.47
CA LEU A 58 8.26 14.32 14.12
C LEU A 58 7.72 13.82 15.47
N SER A 59 6.42 14.00 15.75
CA SER A 59 5.78 13.50 16.97
C SER A 59 6.04 12.00 17.18
N GLY A 60 6.41 11.63 18.41
CA GLY A 60 6.76 10.26 18.81
C GLY A 60 8.10 9.76 18.31
N ALA A 61 8.88 10.57 17.57
CA ALA A 61 10.17 10.15 17.04
C ALA A 61 11.20 9.96 18.16
N ASP A 62 12.03 8.92 18.02
CA ASP A 62 13.31 8.81 18.69
C ASP A 62 14.35 9.60 17.89
N LEU A 63 14.84 10.68 18.48
CA LEU A 63 15.81 11.63 17.97
C LEU A 63 17.00 11.74 18.93
N VAL A 64 17.22 10.76 19.80
CA VAL A 64 18.32 10.78 20.77
C VAL A 64 19.65 10.97 20.04
N GLY A 65 20.40 12.00 20.44
CA GLY A 65 21.69 12.35 19.84
C GLY A 65 21.65 12.80 18.38
N ALA A 66 20.47 13.08 17.81
CA ALA A 66 20.35 13.55 16.43
C ALA A 66 20.91 14.98 16.28
N ASP A 67 21.47 15.29 15.12
CA ASP A 67 21.91 16.65 14.76
C ASP A 67 20.79 17.33 13.95
N LEU A 68 20.09 18.25 14.61
CA LEU A 68 19.08 19.14 14.04
C LEU A 68 19.61 20.57 13.94
N SER A 69 20.93 20.77 14.02
CA SER A 69 21.55 22.08 14.13
C SER A 69 21.52 22.85 12.82
N ARG A 70 21.44 24.16 12.93
CA ARG A 70 21.42 25.14 11.84
C ARG A 70 20.25 25.01 10.86
N LEU A 71 19.22 24.20 11.12
CA LEU A 71 18.13 23.92 10.19
C LEU A 71 16.86 24.74 10.48
N ASN A 72 15.90 24.71 9.56
CA ASN A 72 14.59 25.37 9.73
C ASN A 72 13.45 24.36 9.97
N PHE A 73 12.96 24.34 11.21
CA PHE A 73 11.83 23.56 11.72
C PHE A 73 10.61 24.44 12.05
N PHE A 74 10.43 25.54 11.32
CA PHE A 74 9.26 26.42 11.50
C PHE A 74 7.94 25.62 11.49
N LYS A 75 7.16 25.75 12.57
CA LYS A 75 5.90 25.03 12.81
C LYS A 75 6.01 23.50 12.81
N ALA A 76 7.19 22.94 13.05
CA ALA A 76 7.36 21.51 13.22
C ALA A 76 6.68 20.99 14.51
N LYS A 77 6.37 19.71 14.55
CA LYS A 77 5.79 19.04 15.73
C LYS A 77 6.75 17.99 16.24
N PHE A 78 7.06 18.06 17.53
CA PHE A 78 7.90 17.11 18.25
C PHE A 78 7.13 16.48 19.43
N ASP A 79 5.80 16.40 19.32
CA ASP A 79 4.96 15.96 20.43
C ASP A 79 5.28 14.49 20.79
N ASN A 80 5.58 14.20 22.05
CA ASN A 80 6.03 12.90 22.57
C ASN A 80 7.34 12.39 21.95
N ALA A 81 8.14 13.27 21.32
CA ALA A 81 9.44 12.89 20.77
C ALA A 81 10.50 12.80 21.87
N HIS A 82 11.48 11.93 21.67
CA HIS A 82 12.63 11.75 22.56
C HIS A 82 13.83 12.43 21.90
N LEU A 83 14.27 13.57 22.43
CA LEU A 83 15.35 14.39 21.88
C LEU A 83 16.54 14.53 22.84
N SER A 84 16.62 13.70 23.89
CA SER A 84 17.74 13.80 24.84
C SER A 84 19.08 13.73 24.11
N GLN A 85 19.98 14.65 24.48
CA GLN A 85 21.31 14.83 23.86
C GLN A 85 21.31 15.22 22.36
N ALA A 86 20.18 15.58 21.77
CA ALA A 86 20.15 16.10 20.41
C ALA A 86 20.75 17.53 20.33
N ASP A 87 21.39 17.84 19.19
CA ASP A 87 21.89 19.19 18.89
C ASP A 87 20.80 19.98 18.15
N LEU A 88 20.26 21.00 18.80
CA LEU A 88 19.24 21.90 18.24
C LEU A 88 19.81 23.31 17.97
N THR A 89 21.13 23.50 18.04
CA THR A 89 21.76 24.82 18.02
C THR A 89 21.57 25.54 16.68
N ARG A 90 21.45 26.87 16.73
CA ARG A 90 21.36 27.77 15.56
C ARG A 90 20.20 27.47 14.61
N SER A 91 19.18 26.75 15.07
CA SER A 91 18.03 26.33 14.27
C SER A 91 16.81 27.23 14.48
N ASN A 92 15.88 27.18 13.53
CA ASN A 92 14.61 27.89 13.64
C ASN A 92 13.49 26.94 14.08
N PHE A 93 13.00 27.12 15.31
CA PHE A 93 11.86 26.39 15.89
C PHE A 93 10.65 27.31 16.10
N GLU A 94 10.57 28.42 15.35
CA GLU A 94 9.45 29.33 15.47
C GLU A 94 8.12 28.58 15.29
N LYS A 95 7.22 28.72 16.27
CA LYS A 95 5.90 28.06 16.36
C LYS A 95 5.93 26.53 16.37
N ALA A 96 7.05 25.91 16.72
CA ALA A 96 7.13 24.47 16.93
C ALA A 96 6.43 24.05 18.24
N THR A 97 6.00 22.79 18.32
CA THR A 97 5.38 22.20 19.52
C THR A 97 6.22 21.06 20.06
N PHE A 98 6.39 21.02 21.38
CA PHE A 98 7.17 20.00 22.11
C PHE A 98 6.32 19.32 23.19
N LYS A 99 5.05 19.06 22.91
CA LYS A 99 4.13 18.53 23.92
C LYS A 99 4.61 17.15 24.41
N LYS A 100 4.84 16.95 25.70
CA LYS A 100 5.32 15.67 26.27
C LYS A 100 6.64 15.19 25.70
N ALA A 101 7.42 16.09 25.10
CA ALA A 101 8.73 15.75 24.57
C ALA A 101 9.77 15.65 25.70
N ASP A 102 10.78 14.81 25.49
CA ASP A 102 11.97 14.78 26.33
C ASP A 102 13.09 15.59 25.66
N LEU A 103 13.41 16.76 26.20
CA LEU A 103 14.49 17.65 25.76
C LEU A 103 15.61 17.72 26.81
N SER A 104 15.75 16.69 27.65
CA SER A 104 16.74 16.69 28.73
C SER A 104 18.17 16.77 28.17
N GLY A 105 18.96 17.73 28.66
CA GLY A 105 20.33 17.99 28.23
C GLY A 105 20.49 18.54 26.81
N VAL A 106 19.42 19.04 26.18
CA VAL A 106 19.46 19.61 24.82
C VAL A 106 20.01 21.03 24.83
N SER A 107 20.78 21.40 23.80
CA SER A 107 21.19 22.80 23.56
C SER A 107 20.35 23.44 22.46
N PHE A 108 19.69 24.56 22.81
CA PHE A 108 19.02 25.47 21.88
C PHE A 108 19.89 26.70 21.55
N GLU A 109 21.19 26.66 21.80
CA GLU A 109 22.06 27.84 21.67
C GLU A 109 21.90 28.56 20.33
N HIS A 110 21.71 29.88 20.40
CA HIS A 110 21.53 30.75 19.24
C HIS A 110 20.35 30.38 18.31
N SER A 111 19.36 29.65 18.81
CA SER A 111 18.16 29.26 18.05
C SER A 111 17.05 30.31 18.11
N ILE A 112 16.07 30.17 17.23
CA ILE A 112 14.87 31.02 17.19
C ILE A 112 13.69 30.23 17.78
N LEU A 113 13.14 30.71 18.89
CA LEU A 113 12.05 30.07 19.65
C LEU A 113 10.78 30.92 19.73
N ASN A 114 10.59 31.85 18.78
CA ASN A 114 9.39 32.68 18.72
C ASN A 114 8.12 31.83 18.60
N GLY A 115 7.15 32.01 19.49
CA GLY A 115 5.88 31.27 19.40
C GLY A 115 5.97 29.78 19.75
N VAL A 116 7.10 29.28 20.27
CA VAL A 116 7.26 27.86 20.63
C VAL A 116 6.33 27.47 21.79
N GLU A 117 5.86 26.23 21.78
CA GLU A 117 5.03 25.64 22.85
C GLU A 117 5.75 24.48 23.54
N PHE A 118 6.04 24.65 24.83
CA PHE A 118 6.44 23.60 25.75
C PHE A 118 5.20 23.22 26.60
N ASP A 119 4.69 22.01 26.46
CA ASP A 119 3.48 21.52 27.15
C ASP A 119 3.78 20.15 27.76
N GLU A 120 3.85 20.06 29.09
CA GLU A 120 4.29 18.85 29.80
C GLU A 120 5.69 18.37 29.31
N THR A 121 6.61 19.27 29.00
CA THR A 121 7.93 18.98 28.39
C THR A 121 9.02 18.80 29.45
N SER A 122 9.91 17.81 29.32
CA SER A 122 11.12 17.73 30.16
C SER A 122 12.20 18.66 29.61
N LEU A 123 12.65 19.62 30.43
CA LEU A 123 13.70 20.59 30.08
C LEU A 123 14.92 20.48 31.02
N ASP A 124 15.08 19.37 31.72
CA ASP A 124 16.14 19.18 32.70
C ASP A 124 17.52 19.29 32.04
N GLY A 125 18.31 20.29 32.44
CA GLY A 125 19.63 20.56 31.88
C GLY A 125 19.63 21.16 30.47
N ALA A 126 18.47 21.56 29.91
CA ALA A 126 18.42 22.21 28.62
C ALA A 126 18.98 23.64 28.67
N SER A 127 19.79 24.01 27.66
CA SER A 127 20.40 25.35 27.53
C SER A 127 19.66 26.20 26.50
N PHE A 128 19.36 27.46 26.84
CA PHE A 128 18.75 28.46 25.95
C PHE A 128 19.66 29.68 25.72
N GLU A 129 20.97 29.53 25.90
CA GLU A 129 21.91 30.65 25.76
C GLU A 129 21.87 31.28 24.36
N GLY A 130 21.76 32.61 24.31
CA GLY A 130 21.72 33.36 23.05
C GLY A 130 20.48 33.12 22.18
N VAL A 131 19.42 32.49 22.71
CA VAL A 131 18.16 32.27 22.00
C VAL A 131 17.46 33.58 21.66
N GLN A 132 16.84 33.63 20.48
CA GLN A 132 15.87 34.67 20.12
C GLN A 132 14.46 34.20 20.48
N ALA A 133 13.86 34.83 21.49
CA ALA A 133 12.51 34.52 21.97
C ALA A 133 11.65 35.79 22.05
N GLY A 134 10.38 35.69 21.64
CA GLY A 134 9.41 36.78 21.70
C GLY A 134 8.03 36.39 22.21
N LYS A 135 7.67 35.11 22.16
CA LYS A 135 6.40 34.54 22.69
C LYS A 135 6.59 33.06 22.99
N VAL A 136 7.07 32.70 24.17
CA VAL A 136 7.25 31.31 24.59
C VAL A 136 6.04 30.89 25.41
N LEU A 137 5.36 29.83 25.01
CA LEU A 137 4.24 29.27 25.75
C LEU A 137 4.73 28.07 26.57
N VAL A 138 4.54 28.15 27.88
CA VAL A 138 4.94 27.12 28.84
C VAL A 138 3.68 26.63 29.54
N ILE A 139 3.37 25.34 29.45
CA ILE A 139 2.18 24.73 30.04
C ILE A 139 2.64 23.50 30.81
N ALA A 140 2.31 23.43 32.10
CA ALA A 140 2.63 22.28 32.97
C ALA A 140 4.10 21.82 32.84
N THR A 141 5.02 22.76 32.66
CA THR A 141 6.44 22.52 32.38
C THR A 141 7.26 23.37 33.33
N SER A 142 8.20 22.76 34.05
CA SER A 142 9.05 23.46 35.01
C SER A 142 10.26 24.10 34.31
N LEU A 143 10.57 25.34 34.66
CA LEU A 143 11.78 26.05 34.23
C LEU A 143 12.67 26.35 35.43
N SER A 144 13.99 26.19 35.26
CA SER A 144 14.97 26.67 36.23
C SER A 144 15.17 28.18 36.12
N ALA A 145 15.72 28.81 37.17
CA ALA A 145 16.00 30.24 37.18
C ALA A 145 16.88 30.69 36.00
N ALA A 146 17.88 29.88 35.62
CA ALA A 146 18.73 30.14 34.47
C ALA A 146 17.94 30.16 33.15
N GLN A 147 17.02 29.20 32.97
CA GLN A 147 16.19 29.09 31.76
C GLN A 147 15.22 30.27 31.63
N TYR A 148 14.63 30.73 32.74
CA TYR A 148 13.81 31.96 32.74
C TYR A 148 14.59 33.20 32.27
N ILE A 149 15.85 33.33 32.70
CA ILE A 149 16.71 34.45 32.32
C ILE A 149 17.06 34.36 30.83
N GLN A 150 17.50 33.18 30.37
CA GLN A 150 17.92 32.94 29.00
C GLN A 150 16.78 33.15 27.98
N LEU A 151 15.57 32.70 28.29
CA LEU A 151 14.39 32.89 27.42
C LEU A 151 13.82 34.32 27.49
N GLY A 152 14.21 35.09 28.50
CA GLY A 152 13.68 36.42 28.81
C GLY A 152 12.28 36.34 29.40
N SER A 153 12.16 36.58 30.71
CA SER A 153 10.90 36.45 31.46
C SER A 153 9.69 37.16 30.86
N LYS A 154 9.89 38.30 30.19
CA LYS A 154 8.82 39.05 29.49
C LYS A 154 8.23 38.33 28.28
N ASN A 155 8.97 37.38 27.71
CA ASN A 155 8.56 36.61 26.53
C ASN A 155 7.76 35.36 26.90
N ILE A 156 7.78 34.94 28.17
CA ILE A 156 7.18 33.70 28.65
C ILE A 156 5.73 33.95 29.05
N ARG A 157 4.83 33.10 28.57
CA ARG A 157 3.47 32.96 29.05
C ARG A 157 3.32 31.57 29.63
N GLU A 158 3.09 31.50 30.93
CA GLU A 158 3.11 30.26 31.69
C GLU A 158 1.73 29.91 32.24
N TYR A 159 1.42 28.61 32.23
CA TYR A 159 0.19 28.03 32.73
C TYR A 159 0.50 26.77 33.52
N ASN A 160 -0.18 26.56 34.64
CA ASN A 160 0.01 25.36 35.46
C ASN A 160 -0.58 24.11 34.81
N SER A 161 -1.56 24.27 33.92
CA SER A 161 -2.18 23.16 33.22
C SER A 161 -2.75 23.53 31.86
N ARG A 162 -2.91 22.53 30.99
CA ARG A 162 -3.57 22.72 29.69
C ARG A 162 -5.01 23.20 29.83
N LYS A 163 -5.70 22.80 30.91
CA LYS A 163 -7.07 23.23 31.20
C LYS A 163 -7.14 24.72 31.51
N GLU A 164 -6.18 25.25 32.27
CA GLU A 164 -6.08 26.69 32.57
C GLU A 164 -5.88 27.50 31.28
N TYR A 165 -4.90 27.12 30.47
CA TYR A 165 -4.67 27.73 29.15
C TYR A 165 -5.93 27.72 28.28
N GLN A 166 -6.61 26.58 28.16
CA GLN A 166 -7.84 26.46 27.37
C GLN A 166 -8.97 27.35 27.90
N THR A 167 -9.06 27.53 29.21
CA THR A 167 -10.06 28.40 29.86
C THR A 167 -9.82 29.85 29.51
N GLU A 168 -8.58 30.33 29.64
CA GLU A 168 -8.25 31.72 29.25
C GLU A 168 -8.46 31.95 27.74
N GLN A 169 -8.04 31.00 26.89
CA GLN A 169 -8.28 31.10 25.44
C GLN A 169 -9.77 31.13 25.09
N ARG A 170 -10.62 30.42 25.83
CA ARG A 170 -12.08 30.51 25.69
C ARG A 170 -12.61 31.88 26.10
N MET A 171 -12.16 32.41 27.24
CA MET A 171 -12.55 33.73 27.74
C MET A 171 -12.16 34.85 26.76
N LEU A 172 -10.95 34.77 26.20
CA LEU A 172 -10.45 35.70 25.16
C LEU A 172 -11.24 35.58 23.85
N ARG A 173 -11.74 34.38 23.51
CA ARG A 173 -12.59 34.21 22.32
C ARG A 173 -14.02 34.69 22.56
N SER A 174 -14.58 34.46 23.75
CA SER A 174 -15.90 34.97 24.12
C SER A 174 -15.92 36.50 24.18
N SER A 175 -14.85 37.14 24.64
CA SER A 175 -14.76 38.62 24.64
C SER A 175 -14.63 39.24 23.24
N VAL A 176 -14.20 38.47 22.24
CA VAL A 176 -14.08 38.91 20.83
C VAL A 176 -15.33 38.57 20.01
N THR A 177 -16.10 37.53 20.39
CA THR A 177 -17.31 37.13 19.65
C THR A 177 -18.51 38.03 19.87
N ASP A 178 -18.48 38.91 20.88
CA ASP A 178 -19.48 39.98 21.06
C ASP A 178 -19.31 41.17 20.07
N GLN A 179 -18.28 41.17 19.21
CA GLN A 179 -18.06 42.26 18.23
C GLN A 179 -17.95 41.85 16.76
N VAL A 180 -17.77 40.57 16.41
CA VAL A 180 -17.77 40.16 14.99
C VAL A 180 -18.35 38.75 14.83
N GLY A 181 -19.52 38.66 14.19
CA GLY A 181 -20.09 37.39 13.75
C GLY A 181 -19.27 36.81 12.59
N ILE A 182 -18.44 35.80 12.86
CA ILE A 182 -17.76 35.04 11.81
C ILE A 182 -18.00 33.54 12.01
N ALA A 183 -18.52 32.94 10.94
CA ALA A 183 -18.83 31.53 10.78
C ALA A 183 -17.61 30.64 11.04
N THR A 184 -17.84 29.57 11.79
CA THR A 184 -16.87 28.51 12.07
C THR A 184 -16.41 27.83 10.78
N ALA A 185 -15.10 27.60 10.70
CA ALA A 185 -14.44 26.90 9.62
C ALA A 185 -15.15 25.60 9.25
N GLY A 186 -15.54 25.49 7.98
CA GLY A 186 -16.20 24.32 7.42
C GLY A 186 -15.39 23.06 7.70
N GLN A 187 -16.09 22.03 8.18
CA GLN A 187 -15.65 20.66 7.98
C GLN A 187 -15.36 20.49 6.48
N ASP A 188 -14.24 19.83 6.18
CA ASP A 188 -13.88 19.45 4.83
C ASP A 188 -14.89 18.39 4.34
N ASP A 189 -16.07 18.86 3.91
CA ASP A 189 -17.19 18.07 3.38
C ASP A 189 -16.93 17.55 1.96
N ARG A 190 -15.67 17.52 1.52
CA ARG A 190 -15.33 16.84 0.27
C ARG A 190 -15.69 15.37 0.43
N PRO A 191 -16.56 14.81 -0.43
CA PRO A 191 -16.93 13.40 -0.34
C PRO A 191 -15.66 12.56 -0.36
N LYS A 192 -15.53 11.65 0.62
CA LYS A 192 -14.46 10.66 0.66
C LYS A 192 -14.51 9.92 -0.68
N LYS A 193 -13.61 10.26 -1.60
CA LYS A 193 -13.52 9.56 -2.90
C LYS A 193 -13.49 8.06 -2.60
N ASN A 194 -14.47 7.32 -3.13
CA ASN A 194 -14.44 5.87 -3.15
C ASN A 194 -13.06 5.44 -3.66
N ALA A 195 -12.26 4.87 -2.79
CA ALA A 195 -10.89 4.52 -3.10
C ALA A 195 -10.62 3.11 -2.61
N TYR A 196 -10.06 2.32 -3.50
CA TYR A 196 -9.71 0.93 -3.27
C TYR A 196 -8.22 0.80 -3.07
N GLU A 197 -7.80 0.00 -2.10
CA GLU A 197 -6.40 -0.19 -1.75
C GLU A 197 -5.86 -1.48 -2.35
N VAL A 198 -4.68 -1.36 -2.98
CA VAL A 198 -3.93 -2.49 -3.51
C VAL A 198 -2.60 -2.59 -2.77
N PHE A 199 -2.44 -3.68 -2.03
CA PHE A 199 -1.25 -4.01 -1.27
C PHE A 199 -0.27 -4.74 -2.19
N TYR A 200 0.68 -4.01 -2.75
CA TYR A 200 1.57 -4.56 -3.77
C TYR A 200 2.93 -5.02 -3.20
N GLY A 201 3.42 -6.13 -3.73
CA GLY A 201 4.81 -6.51 -3.76
C GLY A 201 5.30 -6.50 -5.22
N THR A 202 6.40 -5.81 -5.52
CA THR A 202 6.89 -5.70 -6.90
C THR A 202 8.39 -5.90 -7.00
N THR A 203 8.81 -6.67 -7.99
CA THR A 203 10.23 -6.87 -8.35
C THR A 203 10.65 -5.99 -9.52
N ARG A 204 9.87 -4.95 -9.82
CA ARG A 204 10.18 -3.94 -10.82
C ARG A 204 11.10 -2.86 -10.25
N ASN A 205 11.92 -2.26 -11.11
CA ASN A 205 12.77 -1.13 -10.75
C ASN A 205 11.93 0.11 -10.37
N PRO A 206 12.23 0.81 -9.24
CA PRO A 206 11.49 1.99 -8.84
C PRO A 206 11.80 3.18 -9.75
N ILE A 207 10.76 3.95 -10.10
CA ILE A 207 10.88 5.25 -10.79
C ILE A 207 10.90 6.33 -9.71
N ILE A 208 12.05 6.96 -9.53
CA ILE A 208 12.28 7.98 -8.49
C ILE A 208 12.26 9.36 -9.13
N GLN A 209 11.40 10.24 -8.62
CA GLN A 209 11.35 11.65 -9.01
C GLN A 209 11.44 12.50 -7.74
N ARG A 210 12.37 13.47 -7.74
CA ARG A 210 12.62 14.36 -6.59
C ARG A 210 12.77 13.59 -5.26
N GLY A 211 13.62 12.55 -5.28
CA GLY A 211 13.94 11.74 -4.10
C GLY A 211 12.88 10.71 -3.69
N ALA A 212 11.77 10.61 -4.42
CA ALA A 212 10.65 9.80 -3.99
C ALA A 212 10.10 8.87 -5.07
N VAL A 213 9.67 7.66 -4.69
CA VAL A 213 9.11 6.68 -5.63
C VAL A 213 7.77 7.19 -6.15
N THR A 214 7.61 7.19 -7.46
CA THR A 214 6.40 7.67 -8.18
C THR A 214 5.76 6.60 -9.05
N GLY A 215 6.44 5.47 -9.23
CA GLY A 215 6.00 4.35 -10.04
C GLY A 215 7.07 3.27 -10.09
N TYR A 216 6.84 2.28 -10.94
CA TYR A 216 7.81 1.22 -11.21
C TYR A 216 7.86 0.93 -12.71
N GLY A 217 9.06 0.63 -13.20
CA GLY A 217 9.34 0.39 -14.62
C GLY A 217 9.10 -1.05 -15.07
N GLY A 218 9.68 -1.38 -16.22
CA GLY A 218 9.64 -2.71 -16.83
C GLY A 218 10.86 -3.59 -16.54
N GLU A 219 11.83 -3.12 -15.76
CA GLU A 219 13.09 -3.82 -15.52
C GLU A 219 13.11 -4.54 -14.18
N GLN A 220 13.90 -5.60 -14.10
CA GLN A 220 14.07 -6.38 -12.87
C GLN A 220 14.83 -5.60 -11.80
N TRP A 221 14.31 -5.63 -10.58
CA TRP A 221 14.96 -5.17 -9.36
C TRP A 221 15.46 -6.37 -8.53
N PRO A 222 16.59 -6.24 -7.81
CA PRO A 222 17.17 -7.36 -7.05
C PRO A 222 16.32 -7.84 -5.86
N SER A 223 15.41 -7.00 -5.38
CA SER A 223 14.58 -7.27 -4.20
C SER A 223 13.13 -6.87 -4.43
N ILE A 224 12.24 -7.40 -3.61
CA ILE A 224 10.83 -7.01 -3.63
C ILE A 224 10.65 -5.64 -2.94
N ASN A 225 9.91 -4.76 -3.59
CA ASN A 225 9.45 -3.50 -3.01
C ASN A 225 7.99 -3.66 -2.56
N TYR A 226 7.71 -3.28 -1.32
CA TYR A 226 6.36 -3.29 -0.75
C TYR A 226 5.74 -1.89 -0.75
N GLY A 227 4.42 -1.83 -0.87
CA GLY A 227 3.69 -0.60 -0.66
C GLY A 227 2.20 -0.73 -0.87
N ILE A 228 1.52 0.40 -0.73
CA ILE A 228 0.08 0.51 -0.93
C ILE A 228 -0.18 1.48 -2.07
N ALA A 229 -0.88 1.01 -3.09
CA ALA A 229 -1.41 1.84 -4.15
C ALA A 229 -2.88 2.18 -3.88
N LYS A 230 -3.26 3.44 -4.10
CA LYS A 230 -4.64 3.91 -3.93
C LYS A 230 -5.25 4.17 -5.30
N VAL A 231 -6.30 3.42 -5.62
CA VAL A 231 -7.04 3.58 -6.88
C VAL A 231 -8.36 4.27 -6.58
N VAL A 232 -8.64 5.37 -7.27
CA VAL A 232 -9.95 6.02 -7.18
C VAL A 232 -10.92 5.24 -8.04
N VAL A 233 -12.01 4.79 -7.44
CA VAL A 233 -13.13 4.11 -8.09
C VAL A 233 -14.28 5.11 -8.18
N PRO A 234 -14.82 5.43 -9.38
CA PRO A 234 -15.96 6.33 -9.50
C PRO A 234 -17.16 5.83 -8.69
N GLU A 235 -17.97 6.75 -8.16
CA GLU A 235 -19.21 6.39 -7.48
C GLU A 235 -20.20 5.76 -8.48
N GLY A 236 -20.24 4.43 -8.50
CA GLY A 236 -21.44 3.67 -8.80
C GLY A 236 -22.16 3.42 -7.48
N ASN A 237 -23.47 3.68 -7.46
CA ASN A 237 -24.30 3.54 -6.26
C ASN A 237 -24.02 2.24 -5.50
N ARG A 238 -23.93 2.38 -4.17
CA ARG A 238 -23.82 1.30 -3.18
C ARG A 238 -24.74 0.13 -3.54
N LEU A 239 -24.24 -1.08 -3.31
CA LEU A 239 -24.96 -2.36 -3.31
C LEU A 239 -26.44 -2.18 -2.91
N GLY A 240 -27.32 -2.32 -3.89
CA GLY A 240 -28.76 -2.10 -3.73
C GLY A 240 -29.43 -1.60 -5.01
N GLY A 241 -29.22 -2.30 -6.13
CA GLY A 241 -29.85 -1.97 -7.41
C GLY A 241 -28.91 -2.26 -8.58
N ILE A 242 -29.14 -3.38 -9.25
CA ILE A 242 -28.48 -3.73 -10.52
C ILE A 242 -28.93 -2.71 -11.57
N GLY A 243 -28.21 -1.60 -11.66
CA GLY A 243 -28.54 -0.45 -12.52
C GLY A 243 -27.73 -0.46 -13.82
N LYS A 244 -28.41 -0.69 -14.94
CA LYS A 244 -27.95 -0.78 -16.34
C LYS A 244 -27.14 0.44 -16.88
N THR A 245 -26.87 1.47 -16.06
CA THR A 245 -26.41 2.79 -16.53
C THR A 245 -24.90 2.98 -16.49
N LEU A 246 -24.18 2.32 -15.56
CA LEU A 246 -22.70 2.35 -15.56
C LEU A 246 -22.11 1.64 -16.78
N TRP A 247 -22.76 0.53 -17.14
CA TRP A 247 -22.38 -0.34 -18.24
C TRP A 247 -22.31 0.41 -19.56
N ARG A 248 -23.28 1.29 -19.86
CA ARG A 248 -23.33 2.03 -21.14
C ARG A 248 -22.18 3.05 -21.32
N ARG A 249 -21.56 3.52 -20.23
CA ARG A 249 -20.43 4.46 -20.27
C ARG A 249 -19.06 3.77 -20.36
N LEU A 250 -18.96 2.51 -19.93
CA LEU A 250 -17.74 1.68 -20.00
C LEU A 250 -17.41 1.17 -21.41
N PHE A 251 -18.34 1.30 -22.37
CA PHE A 251 -18.14 0.87 -23.76
C PHE A 251 -17.38 1.87 -24.63
N ASN A 252 -17.00 3.05 -24.11
CA ASN A 252 -16.30 4.05 -24.91
C ASN A 252 -14.78 3.93 -24.75
N LYS A 253 -14.08 3.85 -25.88
CA LYS A 253 -12.64 3.50 -26.03
C LYS A 253 -11.67 4.61 -25.57
N GLN A 254 -12.03 5.43 -24.60
CA GLN A 254 -11.17 6.45 -24.01
C GLN A 254 -11.38 6.52 -22.49
N LYS A 255 -10.33 6.16 -21.74
CA LYS A 255 -10.18 6.20 -20.27
C LYS A 255 -11.01 5.18 -19.49
N SER A 256 -10.33 4.20 -18.90
CA SER A 256 -10.81 3.58 -17.67
C SER A 256 -11.00 4.70 -16.63
N ASP A 257 -12.19 4.83 -16.06
CA ASP A 257 -12.46 5.84 -15.03
C ASP A 257 -11.68 5.58 -13.72
N LEU A 258 -11.08 4.39 -13.58
CA LEU A 258 -10.10 4.09 -12.53
C LEU A 258 -8.82 4.88 -12.75
N ARG A 259 -8.34 5.52 -11.69
CA ARG A 259 -7.09 6.27 -11.70
C ARG A 259 -6.22 5.89 -10.51
N LEU A 260 -4.98 5.52 -10.79
CA LEU A 260 -3.94 5.42 -9.77
C LEU A 260 -3.69 6.83 -9.22
N SER A 261 -4.07 7.03 -7.97
CA SER A 261 -4.01 8.35 -7.32
C SER A 261 -2.76 8.52 -6.47
N GLU A 262 -2.22 7.43 -5.94
CA GLU A 262 -1.11 7.45 -5.00
C GLU A 262 -0.40 6.11 -4.92
N ILE A 263 0.92 6.17 -4.73
CA ILE A 263 1.78 5.05 -4.35
C ILE A 263 2.49 5.43 -3.05
N MET A 264 2.42 4.57 -2.04
CA MET A 264 3.13 4.72 -0.78
C MET A 264 4.01 3.50 -0.55
N THR A 265 5.33 3.70 -0.54
CA THR A 265 6.30 2.65 -0.21
C THR A 265 6.28 2.37 1.28
N LEU A 266 6.37 1.09 1.64
CA LEU A 266 6.44 0.59 3.01
C LEU A 266 7.58 -0.41 3.15
N ASN A 267 8.07 -0.57 4.37
CA ASN A 267 8.88 -1.73 4.73
C ASN A 267 7.95 -2.95 4.89
N PRO A 268 8.49 -4.18 4.85
CA PRO A 268 7.68 -5.38 4.98
C PRO A 268 6.87 -5.42 6.29
N GLU A 269 7.46 -4.96 7.38
CA GLU A 269 6.85 -5.02 8.72
C GLU A 269 5.57 -4.19 8.79
N LEU A 270 5.63 -2.92 8.36
CA LEU A 270 4.46 -2.04 8.29
C LEU A 270 3.47 -2.46 7.21
N PHE A 271 3.95 -2.99 6.09
CA PHE A 271 3.07 -3.49 5.04
C PHE A 271 2.11 -4.56 5.59
N PHE A 272 2.66 -5.58 6.27
CA PHE A 272 1.85 -6.65 6.84
C PHE A 272 1.10 -6.22 8.11
N SER A 273 1.61 -5.27 8.90
CA SER A 273 0.84 -4.73 10.03
C SER A 273 -0.43 -4.03 9.56
N VAL A 274 -0.32 -3.13 8.58
CA VAL A 274 -1.47 -2.41 8.02
C VAL A 274 -2.45 -3.39 7.38
N LEU A 275 -1.96 -4.37 6.63
CA LEU A 275 -2.82 -5.37 5.99
C LEU A 275 -3.62 -6.18 7.02
N ARG A 276 -3.02 -6.53 8.17
CA ARG A 276 -3.73 -7.21 9.28
C ARG A 276 -4.78 -6.31 9.92
N ASP A 277 -4.47 -5.03 10.13
CA ASP A 277 -5.38 -4.07 10.74
C ASP A 277 -6.63 -3.88 9.86
N VAL A 278 -6.46 -3.69 8.55
CA VAL A 278 -7.58 -3.54 7.61
C VAL A 278 -8.39 -4.83 7.46
N SER A 279 -7.72 -6.00 7.48
CA SER A 279 -8.40 -7.30 7.41
C SER A 279 -9.23 -7.57 8.66
N SER A 280 -8.73 -7.19 9.84
CA SER A 280 -9.45 -7.33 11.11
C SER A 280 -10.67 -6.42 11.17
N ALA A 281 -10.56 -5.20 10.62
CA ALA A 281 -11.67 -4.24 10.54
C ALA A 281 -12.73 -4.62 9.49
N GLY A 282 -12.37 -5.36 8.44
CA GLY A 282 -13.23 -5.77 7.33
C GLY A 282 -14.21 -6.92 7.62
N GLY A 283 -14.17 -7.50 8.82
CA GLY A 283 -15.01 -8.64 9.24
C GLY A 283 -14.26 -9.98 9.15
N GLN A 284 -14.40 -10.81 10.20
CA GLN A 284 -13.54 -11.97 10.52
C GLN A 284 -13.50 -13.14 9.51
N HIS A 285 -14.06 -13.02 8.30
CA HIS A 285 -14.31 -14.18 7.43
C HIS A 285 -13.76 -14.08 6.00
N GLN A 286 -13.30 -12.90 5.54
CA GLN A 286 -12.70 -12.79 4.20
C GLN A 286 -11.21 -13.06 4.25
N ARG A 287 -10.76 -14.16 3.62
CA ARG A 287 -9.33 -14.49 3.51
C ARG A 287 -8.60 -13.47 2.64
N PRO A 288 -7.39 -13.04 3.01
CA PRO A 288 -6.56 -12.20 2.15
C PRO A 288 -6.37 -12.85 0.78
N THR A 289 -6.58 -12.08 -0.27
CA THR A 289 -6.47 -12.55 -1.66
C THR A 289 -5.30 -11.89 -2.34
N VAL A 290 -4.42 -12.68 -2.96
CA VAL A 290 -3.28 -12.22 -3.74
C VAL A 290 -3.56 -12.41 -5.22
N PHE A 291 -3.44 -11.34 -6.00
CA PHE A 291 -3.56 -11.36 -7.45
C PHE A 291 -2.18 -11.28 -8.10
N VAL A 292 -1.94 -12.05 -9.17
CA VAL A 292 -0.76 -11.91 -10.04
C VAL A 292 -1.19 -11.74 -11.49
N HIS A 293 -0.65 -10.70 -12.13
CA HIS A 293 -1.01 -10.32 -13.49
C HIS A 293 -0.29 -11.17 -14.55
N GLY A 294 -0.83 -11.16 -15.78
CA GLY A 294 -0.24 -11.80 -16.95
C GLY A 294 0.77 -10.94 -17.73
N TYR A 295 1.06 -11.36 -18.97
CA TYR A 295 2.03 -10.72 -19.87
C TYR A 295 1.66 -9.28 -20.24
N ASN A 296 2.61 -8.53 -20.81
CA ASN A 296 2.36 -7.20 -21.40
C ASN A 296 1.57 -6.24 -20.48
N THR A 297 2.03 -6.12 -19.23
CA THR A 297 1.33 -5.32 -18.21
C THR A 297 2.28 -4.32 -17.55
N SER A 298 1.97 -3.02 -17.58
CA SER A 298 2.73 -2.05 -16.79
C SER A 298 2.42 -2.19 -15.29
N PHE A 299 3.24 -1.63 -14.41
CA PHE A 299 2.93 -1.60 -12.98
C PHE A 299 1.57 -0.94 -12.70
N GLU A 300 1.29 0.22 -13.31
CA GLU A 300 0.01 0.89 -13.18
C GLU A 300 -1.14 0.01 -13.70
N GLY A 301 -0.96 -0.63 -14.86
CA GLY A 301 -1.95 -1.55 -15.40
C GLY A 301 -2.24 -2.73 -14.46
N ALA A 302 -1.22 -3.29 -13.81
CA ALA A 302 -1.38 -4.36 -12.82
C ALA A 302 -2.17 -3.89 -11.60
N VAL A 303 -1.85 -2.70 -11.06
CA VAL A 303 -2.56 -2.09 -9.93
C VAL A 303 -4.03 -1.83 -10.29
N LEU A 304 -4.31 -1.23 -11.44
CA LEU A 304 -5.68 -0.93 -11.86
C LEU A 304 -6.51 -2.21 -12.04
N ARG A 305 -5.94 -3.27 -12.63
CA ARG A 305 -6.61 -4.56 -12.78
C ARG A 305 -6.88 -5.22 -11.43
N ALA A 306 -5.91 -5.23 -10.53
CA ALA A 306 -6.09 -5.77 -9.18
C ALA A 306 -7.18 -5.01 -8.43
N ALA A 307 -7.16 -3.68 -8.48
CA ALA A 307 -8.17 -2.84 -7.84
C ALA A 307 -9.59 -3.10 -8.39
N GLN A 308 -9.74 -3.18 -9.72
CA GLN A 308 -11.01 -3.51 -10.36
C GLN A 308 -11.51 -4.88 -9.88
N PHE A 309 -10.64 -5.88 -9.95
CA PHE A 309 -10.99 -7.25 -9.58
C PHE A 309 -11.40 -7.38 -8.10
N GLY A 310 -10.60 -6.81 -7.19
CA GLY A 310 -10.91 -6.85 -5.77
C GLY A 310 -12.17 -6.06 -5.40
N HIS A 311 -12.37 -4.89 -6.02
CA HIS A 311 -13.58 -4.09 -5.83
C HIS A 311 -14.83 -4.83 -6.30
N ASP A 312 -14.79 -5.44 -7.49
CA ASP A 312 -15.95 -6.14 -8.06
C ASP A 312 -16.30 -7.42 -7.30
N LEU A 313 -15.31 -8.06 -6.67
CA LEU A 313 -15.51 -9.20 -5.78
C LEU A 313 -15.95 -8.82 -4.37
N GLY A 314 -16.01 -7.52 -4.05
CA GLY A 314 -16.38 -7.04 -2.71
C GLY A 314 -15.37 -7.41 -1.63
N ILE A 315 -14.07 -7.46 -1.98
CA ILE A 315 -12.97 -7.71 -1.02
C ILE A 315 -12.75 -6.42 -0.23
N ALA A 316 -13.28 -6.36 0.99
CA ALA A 316 -13.38 -5.10 1.74
C ALA A 316 -12.03 -4.57 2.24
N GLN A 317 -11.11 -5.47 2.57
CA GLN A 317 -9.79 -5.18 3.15
C GLN A 317 -8.75 -4.71 2.12
N GLY A 318 -9.11 -4.61 0.84
CA GLY A 318 -8.16 -4.42 -0.25
C GLY A 318 -7.55 -5.74 -0.72
N ILE A 319 -6.85 -5.69 -1.86
CA ILE A 319 -6.29 -6.91 -2.49
C ILE A 319 -4.76 -6.87 -2.49
N GLY A 320 -4.15 -8.03 -2.28
CA GLY A 320 -2.72 -8.24 -2.52
C GLY A 320 -2.42 -8.26 -4.02
N LEU A 321 -1.32 -7.67 -4.45
CA LEU A 321 -0.84 -7.73 -5.84
C LEU A 321 0.63 -8.14 -5.85
N PHE A 322 0.98 -9.19 -6.59
CA PHE A 322 2.36 -9.43 -6.99
C PHE A 322 2.57 -8.91 -8.42
N SER A 323 3.51 -7.95 -8.58
CA SER A 323 3.86 -7.41 -9.89
C SER A 323 5.29 -7.73 -10.27
N TRP A 324 5.44 -8.59 -11.27
CA TRP A 324 6.73 -8.95 -11.87
C TRP A 324 6.97 -8.10 -13.14
N PRO A 325 8.23 -7.85 -13.55
CA PRO A 325 8.56 -7.01 -14.69
C PRO A 325 8.18 -7.68 -16.01
N SER A 326 6.97 -7.40 -16.48
CA SER A 326 6.56 -7.61 -17.88
C SER A 326 6.79 -6.32 -18.67
N LYS A 327 7.39 -6.43 -19.86
CA LYS A 327 7.88 -5.31 -20.70
C LYS A 327 6.81 -4.37 -21.22
N GLY A 328 5.53 -4.72 -21.09
CA GLY A 328 4.42 -3.85 -21.49
C GLY A 328 4.40 -3.56 -23.01
N THR A 329 5.00 -4.45 -23.81
CA THR A 329 5.01 -4.40 -25.27
C THR A 329 4.87 -5.80 -25.88
N GLU A 330 4.37 -5.88 -27.11
CA GLU A 330 4.08 -7.16 -27.81
C GLU A 330 5.35 -7.91 -28.28
N ILE A 331 6.46 -7.20 -28.49
CA ILE A 331 7.74 -7.78 -28.96
C ILE A 331 8.48 -8.51 -27.81
N GLY A 332 8.06 -8.31 -26.57
CA GLY A 332 8.75 -8.80 -25.37
C GLY A 332 8.38 -10.21 -24.89
N TYR A 333 7.56 -10.98 -25.61
CA TYR A 333 6.93 -12.20 -25.09
C TYR A 333 7.92 -13.20 -24.43
N SER A 334 9.01 -13.57 -25.10
CA SER A 334 10.00 -14.53 -24.56
C SER A 334 10.76 -13.97 -23.36
N ALA A 335 10.97 -12.66 -23.31
CA ALA A 335 11.59 -12.00 -22.17
C ALA A 335 10.63 -11.94 -20.96
N ASP A 336 9.34 -11.72 -21.21
CA ASP A 336 8.28 -11.77 -20.19
C ASP A 336 8.14 -13.19 -19.61
N GLU A 337 8.24 -14.22 -20.46
CA GLU A 337 8.21 -15.61 -20.02
C GLU A 337 9.40 -15.95 -19.09
N ALA A 338 10.63 -15.60 -19.50
CA ALA A 338 11.81 -15.76 -18.67
C ALA A 338 11.73 -14.95 -17.37
N SER A 339 11.11 -13.77 -17.42
CA SER A 339 10.87 -12.92 -16.25
C SER A 339 9.87 -13.53 -15.28
N ALA A 340 8.74 -14.03 -15.78
CA ALA A 340 7.73 -14.72 -14.97
C ALA A 340 8.31 -15.95 -14.27
N GLU A 341 9.09 -16.75 -15.01
CA GLU A 341 9.76 -17.94 -14.49
C GLU A 341 10.81 -17.59 -13.41
N ARG A 342 11.63 -16.57 -13.66
CA ARG A 342 12.60 -16.07 -12.67
C ARG A 342 11.91 -15.61 -11.39
N ASN A 343 10.76 -14.96 -11.50
CA ASN A 343 10.07 -14.37 -10.35
C ASN A 343 9.30 -15.38 -9.50
N ARG A 344 9.24 -16.66 -9.88
CA ARG A 344 8.62 -17.73 -9.06
C ARG A 344 9.21 -17.81 -7.65
N TYR A 345 10.52 -17.60 -7.50
CA TYR A 345 11.21 -17.66 -6.21
C TYR A 345 10.79 -16.52 -5.28
N VAL A 346 10.78 -15.29 -5.80
CA VAL A 346 10.40 -14.10 -5.02
C VAL A 346 8.89 -14.10 -4.75
N PHE A 347 8.08 -14.61 -5.68
CA PHE A 347 6.66 -14.75 -5.47
C PHE A 347 6.34 -15.80 -4.40
N SER A 348 7.08 -16.91 -4.36
CA SER A 348 6.98 -17.92 -3.29
C SER A 348 7.21 -17.29 -1.90
N GLU A 349 8.25 -16.47 -1.76
CA GLU A 349 8.53 -15.74 -0.51
C GLU A 349 7.46 -14.71 -0.16
N PHE A 350 6.87 -14.06 -1.17
CA PHE A 350 5.76 -13.15 -0.97
C PHE A 350 4.51 -13.88 -0.45
N LEU A 351 4.16 -15.02 -1.04
CA LEU A 351 3.06 -15.87 -0.58
C LEU A 351 3.32 -16.40 0.85
N GLU A 352 4.54 -16.82 1.14
CA GLU A 352 4.93 -17.29 2.48
C GLU A 352 4.73 -16.20 3.55
N LYS A 353 5.14 -14.96 3.27
CA LYS A 353 4.93 -13.83 4.20
C LYS A 353 3.46 -13.49 4.40
N PHE A 354 2.64 -13.62 3.35
CA PHE A 354 1.19 -13.50 3.45
C PHE A 354 0.61 -14.58 4.38
N VAL A 355 0.99 -15.83 4.20
CA VAL A 355 0.56 -16.92 5.11
C VAL A 355 1.00 -16.67 6.55
N GLN A 356 2.25 -16.24 6.76
CA GLN A 356 2.76 -15.90 8.10
C GLN A 356 2.01 -14.74 8.75
N ALA A 357 1.54 -13.77 7.96
CA ALA A 357 0.74 -12.67 8.47
C ALA A 357 -0.69 -13.09 8.84
N PHE A 358 -1.16 -14.22 8.31
CA PHE A 358 -2.53 -14.73 8.48
C PHE A 358 -2.55 -16.24 8.79
N PRO A 359 -1.93 -16.69 9.90
CA PRO A 359 -1.73 -18.12 10.16
C PRO A 359 -3.03 -18.91 10.33
N GLU A 360 -4.10 -18.28 10.81
CA GLU A 360 -5.41 -18.93 10.99
C GLU A 360 -6.28 -18.90 9.73
N GLN A 361 -6.14 -17.84 8.92
CA GLN A 361 -6.98 -17.59 7.73
C GLN A 361 -6.32 -18.06 6.44
N GLY A 362 -5.02 -18.31 6.42
CA GLY A 362 -4.27 -18.58 5.20
C GLY A 362 -4.51 -17.50 4.13
N ILE A 363 -4.41 -17.88 2.86
CA ILE A 363 -4.65 -16.98 1.72
C ILE A 363 -5.41 -17.62 0.57
N SER A 364 -5.97 -16.78 -0.29
CA SER A 364 -6.41 -17.16 -1.65
C SER A 364 -5.51 -16.52 -2.70
N VAL A 365 -5.28 -17.19 -3.82
CA VAL A 365 -4.41 -16.68 -4.89
C VAL A 365 -5.09 -16.80 -6.25
N VAL A 366 -5.08 -15.71 -7.00
CA VAL A 366 -5.64 -15.61 -8.36
C VAL A 366 -4.54 -15.21 -9.32
N ALA A 367 -4.33 -15.99 -10.37
CA ALA A 367 -3.32 -15.72 -11.38
C ALA A 367 -3.94 -15.62 -12.78
N HIS A 368 -3.53 -14.61 -13.56
CA HIS A 368 -4.01 -14.42 -14.93
C HIS A 368 -2.94 -14.72 -15.98
N SER A 369 -3.32 -15.44 -17.04
CA SER A 369 -2.51 -15.72 -18.23
C SER A 369 -1.11 -16.23 -17.86
N MET A 370 -0.03 -15.61 -18.35
CA MET A 370 1.36 -15.97 -18.05
C MET A 370 1.71 -15.89 -16.55
N GLY A 371 0.96 -15.12 -15.76
CA GLY A 371 1.07 -15.10 -14.30
C GLY A 371 0.75 -16.46 -13.66
N CYS A 372 0.00 -17.33 -14.34
CA CYS A 372 -0.25 -18.70 -13.89
C CYS A 372 1.05 -19.52 -13.83
N ARG A 373 1.99 -19.32 -14.78
CA ARG A 373 3.31 -19.97 -14.73
C ARG A 373 4.09 -19.56 -13.48
N CYS A 374 4.09 -18.25 -13.21
CA CYS A 374 4.74 -17.69 -12.03
C CYS A 374 4.13 -18.25 -10.74
N LEU A 375 2.79 -18.33 -10.65
CA LEU A 375 2.10 -18.91 -9.50
C LEU A 375 2.41 -20.39 -9.31
N LEU A 376 2.27 -21.21 -10.36
CA LEU A 376 2.51 -22.64 -10.25
C LEU A 376 3.95 -22.95 -9.85
N GLY A 377 4.93 -22.25 -10.42
CA GLY A 377 6.32 -22.34 -9.98
C GLY A 377 6.55 -21.85 -8.55
N ALA A 378 5.83 -20.81 -8.11
CA ALA A 378 5.93 -20.30 -6.75
C ALA A 378 5.37 -21.29 -5.71
N LEU A 379 4.28 -21.98 -6.04
CA LEU A 379 3.69 -23.03 -5.21
C LEU A 379 4.58 -24.27 -5.13
N GLU A 380 5.23 -24.65 -6.23
CA GLU A 380 6.26 -25.70 -6.23
C GLU A 380 7.41 -25.35 -5.27
N VAL A 381 7.97 -24.14 -5.40
CA VAL A 381 9.05 -23.66 -4.52
C VAL A 381 8.59 -23.57 -3.06
N LEU A 382 7.37 -23.11 -2.82
CA LEU A 382 6.81 -22.97 -1.47
C LEU A 382 6.60 -24.33 -0.84
N ALA A 383 6.00 -25.29 -1.56
CA ALA A 383 5.77 -26.63 -1.08
C ALA A 383 7.08 -27.38 -0.78
N ALA A 384 8.13 -27.14 -1.56
CA ALA A 384 9.45 -27.73 -1.31
C ALA A 384 10.14 -27.13 -0.08
N ARG A 385 10.00 -25.82 0.16
CA ARG A 385 10.67 -25.11 1.27
C ARG A 385 9.90 -25.16 2.59
N ASN A 386 8.58 -24.97 2.53
CA ASN A 386 7.69 -24.86 3.68
C ASN A 386 6.31 -25.48 3.36
N PRO A 387 6.16 -26.82 3.49
CA PRO A 387 4.91 -27.52 3.20
C PRO A 387 3.72 -27.05 4.04
N LEU A 388 3.96 -26.62 5.29
CA LEU A 388 2.91 -26.10 6.17
C LEU A 388 2.35 -24.77 5.64
N ALA A 389 3.23 -23.89 5.18
CA ALA A 389 2.80 -22.65 4.55
C ALA A 389 2.07 -22.91 3.23
N ALA A 390 2.53 -23.86 2.41
CA ALA A 390 1.85 -24.26 1.18
C ALA A 390 0.42 -24.74 1.43
N LYS A 391 0.20 -25.54 2.49
CA LYS A 391 -1.13 -26.00 2.93
C LYS A 391 -2.06 -24.90 3.45
N SER A 392 -1.54 -23.69 3.66
CA SER A 392 -2.33 -22.53 4.07
C SER A 392 -2.80 -21.69 2.86
N VAL A 393 -2.56 -22.16 1.63
CA VAL A 393 -3.11 -21.57 0.42
C VAL A 393 -4.45 -22.24 0.13
N HIS A 394 -5.57 -21.62 0.49
CA HIS A 394 -6.89 -22.25 0.43
C HIS A 394 -7.48 -22.33 -0.98
N GLN A 395 -7.39 -21.25 -1.76
CA GLN A 395 -7.93 -21.18 -3.12
C GLN A 395 -6.81 -20.87 -4.12
N VAL A 396 -6.73 -21.64 -5.19
CA VAL A 396 -5.88 -21.36 -6.36
C VAL A 396 -6.76 -21.21 -7.59
N ILE A 397 -6.83 -20.00 -8.14
CA ILE A 397 -7.65 -19.69 -9.31
C ILE A 397 -6.74 -19.32 -10.48
N LEU A 398 -6.82 -20.11 -11.55
CA LEU A 398 -6.07 -19.93 -12.78
C LEU A 398 -7.00 -19.35 -13.85
N ALA A 399 -6.65 -18.17 -14.32
CA ALA A 399 -7.47 -17.34 -15.18
C ALA A 399 -6.88 -17.29 -16.59
N ALA A 400 -7.50 -17.94 -17.58
CA ALA A 400 -6.98 -18.00 -18.95
C ALA A 400 -5.52 -18.48 -18.99
N ALA A 401 -5.22 -19.60 -18.32
CA ALA A 401 -3.86 -20.05 -18.06
C ALA A 401 -3.02 -20.24 -19.33
N ASP A 402 -2.02 -19.37 -19.53
CA ASP A 402 -0.96 -19.58 -20.51
C ASP A 402 0.09 -20.51 -19.91
N VAL A 403 -0.23 -21.79 -19.83
CA VAL A 403 0.63 -22.86 -19.30
C VAL A 403 0.59 -24.00 -20.30
N ASP A 404 1.74 -24.60 -20.58
CA ASP A 404 1.82 -25.80 -21.41
C ASP A 404 1.02 -26.94 -20.78
N ALA A 405 0.07 -27.50 -21.53
CA ALA A 405 -0.75 -28.61 -21.08
C ALA A 405 0.09 -29.84 -20.68
N ALA A 406 1.25 -30.07 -21.31
CA ALA A 406 2.17 -31.15 -20.96
C ALA A 406 2.93 -30.90 -19.65
N MET A 407 3.15 -29.64 -19.26
CA MET A 407 3.82 -29.28 -18.01
C MET A 407 2.86 -29.22 -16.81
N MET A 408 1.56 -29.01 -17.07
CA MET A 408 0.55 -28.84 -16.03
C MET A 408 0.46 -30.02 -15.03
N PRO A 409 0.61 -31.31 -15.42
CA PRO A 409 0.68 -32.40 -14.44
C PRO A 409 1.86 -32.32 -13.48
N HIS A 410 2.98 -31.71 -13.88
CA HIS A 410 4.18 -31.60 -13.06
C HIS A 410 4.13 -30.40 -12.11
N GLN A 411 3.63 -29.26 -12.58
CA GLN A 411 3.57 -28.02 -11.81
C GLN A 411 2.23 -27.84 -11.09
N GLY A 412 1.11 -28.14 -11.77
CA GLY A 412 -0.24 -28.07 -11.25
C GLY A 412 -0.52 -29.01 -10.08
N LYS A 413 0.26 -30.09 -9.94
CA LYS A 413 0.13 -31.02 -8.79
C LYS A 413 0.23 -30.29 -7.45
N PHE A 414 1.09 -29.28 -7.34
CA PHE A 414 1.29 -28.52 -6.11
C PHE A 414 0.12 -27.58 -5.81
N ALA A 415 -0.59 -27.10 -6.83
CA ALA A 415 -1.83 -26.35 -6.63
C ALA A 415 -2.93 -27.29 -6.10
N VAL A 416 -3.15 -28.44 -6.74
CA VAL A 416 -4.23 -29.37 -6.36
C VAL A 416 -3.95 -30.13 -5.05
N SER A 417 -2.68 -30.34 -4.67
CA SER A 417 -2.34 -31.10 -3.47
C SER A 417 -2.22 -30.25 -2.21
N ASN A 418 -1.98 -28.94 -2.35
CA ASN A 418 -1.78 -28.05 -1.21
C ASN A 418 -2.96 -27.10 -0.98
N ALA A 419 -3.77 -26.82 -2.00
CA ALA A 419 -4.95 -26.00 -1.84
C ALA A 419 -6.20 -26.81 -1.55
N ASP A 420 -7.14 -26.22 -0.80
CA ASP A 420 -8.46 -26.81 -0.62
C ASP A 420 -9.17 -26.98 -1.96
N ARG A 421 -8.93 -26.03 -2.89
CA ARG A 421 -9.46 -26.08 -4.25
C ARG A 421 -8.59 -25.35 -5.25
N ALA A 422 -8.42 -25.98 -6.41
CA ALA A 422 -7.85 -25.37 -7.60
C ALA A 422 -8.90 -25.30 -8.73
N THR A 423 -9.10 -24.13 -9.32
CA THR A 423 -10.04 -23.91 -10.43
C THR A 423 -9.32 -23.26 -11.61
N SER A 424 -9.48 -23.81 -12.81
CA SER A 424 -8.98 -23.26 -14.07
C SER A 424 -10.13 -22.80 -14.94
N TYR A 425 -10.22 -21.50 -15.18
CA TYR A 425 -11.15 -20.92 -16.13
C TYR A 425 -10.53 -20.91 -17.53
N VAL A 426 -11.27 -21.44 -18.51
CA VAL A 426 -10.81 -21.66 -19.88
C VAL A 426 -11.78 -21.06 -20.89
N GLY A 427 -11.27 -20.63 -22.03
CA GLY A 427 -12.05 -20.03 -23.12
C GLY A 427 -11.83 -20.72 -24.47
N ASP A 428 -12.85 -20.71 -25.33
CA ASP A 428 -12.80 -21.29 -26.69
C ASP A 428 -12.37 -20.27 -27.78
N ARG A 429 -12.47 -18.98 -27.44
CA ARG A 429 -12.21 -17.86 -28.34
C ARG A 429 -11.05 -16.96 -27.93
N ASP A 430 -10.24 -17.38 -26.95
CA ASP A 430 -9.10 -16.61 -26.45
C ASP A 430 -8.00 -16.45 -27.52
N GLN A 431 -7.93 -15.28 -28.13
CA GLN A 431 -6.99 -14.97 -29.22
C GLN A 431 -5.54 -14.89 -28.73
N ALA A 432 -5.31 -14.44 -27.50
CA ALA A 432 -3.96 -14.34 -26.96
C ALA A 432 -3.40 -15.74 -26.67
N LEU A 433 -4.22 -16.65 -26.16
CA LEU A 433 -3.82 -18.05 -25.98
C LEU A 433 -3.68 -18.79 -27.31
N LYS A 434 -4.49 -18.47 -28.33
CA LYS A 434 -4.29 -18.98 -29.71
C LYS A 434 -2.93 -18.54 -30.27
N LEU A 435 -2.56 -17.28 -30.06
CA LEU A 435 -1.25 -16.76 -30.44
C LEU A 435 -0.12 -17.44 -29.65
N SER A 436 -0.28 -17.63 -28.33
CA SER A 436 0.69 -18.38 -27.50
C SER A 436 0.85 -19.83 -28.00
N LYS A 437 -0.26 -20.53 -28.28
CA LYS A 437 -0.23 -21.87 -28.87
C LYS A 437 0.50 -21.89 -30.21
N TRP A 438 0.21 -20.93 -31.10
CA TRP A 438 0.88 -20.82 -32.39
C TRP A 438 2.38 -20.57 -32.25
N LEU A 439 2.78 -19.66 -31.35
CA LEU A 439 4.18 -19.30 -31.12
C LEU A 439 5.02 -20.46 -30.59
N HIS A 440 4.42 -21.30 -29.73
CA HIS A 440 5.14 -22.38 -29.03
C HIS A 440 4.95 -23.76 -29.63
N GLY A 441 3.89 -23.97 -30.42
CA GLY A 441 3.57 -25.27 -31.00
C GLY A 441 2.91 -26.27 -30.04
N TYR A 442 2.55 -25.86 -28.82
CA TYR A 442 1.96 -26.73 -27.79
C TYR A 442 0.61 -26.21 -27.30
N ASP A 443 -0.24 -27.13 -26.83
CA ASP A 443 -1.53 -26.80 -26.25
C ASP A 443 -1.41 -26.01 -24.95
N ARG A 444 -2.42 -25.16 -24.69
CA ARG A 444 -2.48 -24.28 -23.52
C ARG A 444 -3.64 -24.67 -22.63
N VAL A 445 -3.38 -24.77 -21.32
CA VAL A 445 -4.39 -25.15 -20.32
C VAL A 445 -5.63 -24.24 -20.36
N GLY A 446 -5.44 -22.94 -20.59
CA GLY A 446 -6.51 -21.95 -20.66
C GLY A 446 -7.33 -21.94 -21.95
N LEU A 447 -6.93 -22.69 -22.98
CA LEU A 447 -7.53 -22.64 -24.32
C LEU A 447 -8.23 -23.95 -24.63
N VAL A 448 -9.45 -23.86 -25.17
CA VAL A 448 -10.15 -25.02 -25.74
C VAL A 448 -10.52 -24.78 -27.21
N PRO A 449 -10.63 -25.82 -28.05
CA PRO A 449 -10.12 -27.19 -27.88
C PRO A 449 -8.59 -27.32 -28.16
N PRO A 450 -7.93 -28.39 -27.67
CA PRO A 450 -8.47 -29.44 -26.79
C PRO A 450 -8.63 -28.94 -25.35
N ALA A 451 -9.54 -29.54 -24.59
CA ALA A 451 -9.65 -29.25 -23.16
C ALA A 451 -8.55 -29.98 -22.38
N PHE A 452 -8.10 -29.37 -21.28
CA PHE A 452 -7.21 -30.01 -20.32
C PHE A 452 -7.98 -30.39 -19.05
N SER A 453 -7.69 -31.57 -18.50
CA SER A 453 -8.24 -32.04 -17.23
C SER A 453 -7.18 -32.78 -16.43
N MET A 454 -7.17 -32.61 -15.11
CA MET A 454 -6.39 -33.42 -14.17
C MET A 454 -7.18 -33.62 -12.87
N PRO A 455 -6.97 -34.74 -12.13
CA PRO A 455 -7.62 -34.93 -10.83
C PRO A 455 -7.34 -33.76 -9.88
N GLY A 456 -8.38 -33.26 -9.22
CA GLY A 456 -8.30 -32.14 -8.27
C GLY A 456 -8.29 -30.73 -8.89
N LEU A 457 -8.33 -30.62 -10.23
CA LEU A 457 -8.46 -29.32 -10.92
C LEU A 457 -9.87 -29.18 -11.52
N ASP A 458 -10.60 -28.17 -11.06
CA ASP A 458 -11.90 -27.82 -11.62
C ASP A 458 -11.71 -27.02 -12.91
N THR A 459 -11.87 -27.65 -14.09
CA THR A 459 -11.83 -26.94 -15.39
C THR A 459 -13.21 -26.37 -15.72
N VAL A 460 -13.33 -25.04 -15.75
CA VAL A 460 -14.58 -24.30 -16.01
C VAL A 460 -14.49 -23.55 -17.34
N LEU A 461 -15.29 -23.98 -18.31
CA LEU A 461 -15.48 -23.31 -19.59
C LEU A 461 -16.35 -22.06 -19.45
N VAL A 462 -15.84 -20.95 -19.94
CA VAL A 462 -16.55 -19.67 -19.99
C VAL A 462 -16.95 -19.37 -21.44
N ASN A 463 -18.25 -19.14 -21.66
CA ASN A 463 -18.79 -18.71 -22.95
C ASN A 463 -18.55 -17.20 -23.14
N ASP A 464 -17.98 -16.84 -24.28
CA ASP A 464 -17.43 -15.51 -24.55
C ASP A 464 -18.41 -14.56 -25.30
N THR A 465 -19.71 -14.85 -25.28
CA THR A 465 -20.71 -14.14 -26.10
C THR A 465 -20.90 -12.66 -25.73
N GLU A 466 -20.50 -12.23 -24.52
CA GLU A 466 -20.61 -10.83 -24.08
C GLU A 466 -19.34 -9.97 -24.35
N LEU A 467 -18.25 -10.54 -24.85
CA LEU A 467 -16.91 -9.92 -24.76
C LEU A 467 -16.27 -9.45 -26.07
N GLY A 468 -16.89 -9.74 -27.22
CA GLY A 468 -16.39 -9.31 -28.53
C GLY A 468 -14.92 -9.71 -28.77
N SER A 469 -14.20 -9.00 -29.63
CA SER A 469 -12.81 -9.30 -30.02
C SER A 469 -11.75 -9.11 -28.90
N LEU A 470 -12.15 -9.08 -27.63
CA LEU A 470 -11.32 -8.85 -26.43
C LEU A 470 -11.52 -9.96 -25.38
N ALA A 471 -11.66 -11.18 -25.86
CA ALA A 471 -11.78 -12.48 -25.19
C ALA A 471 -10.78 -12.79 -24.05
N HIS A 472 -9.69 -12.03 -23.87
CA HIS A 472 -8.58 -12.42 -22.97
C HIS A 472 -8.73 -11.91 -21.51
N GLY A 473 -9.71 -11.03 -21.26
CA GLY A 473 -9.92 -10.36 -19.97
C GLY A 473 -11.23 -10.73 -19.26
N TYR A 474 -11.85 -11.86 -19.60
CA TYR A 474 -13.22 -12.22 -19.20
C TYR A 474 -13.44 -12.36 -17.69
N ILE A 475 -12.40 -12.67 -16.92
CA ILE A 475 -12.50 -12.95 -15.48
C ILE A 475 -12.81 -11.70 -14.65
N GLY A 476 -12.54 -10.52 -15.21
CA GLY A 476 -12.97 -9.24 -14.64
C GLY A 476 -14.19 -8.63 -15.34
N ARG A 477 -14.87 -9.36 -16.25
CA ARG A 477 -15.91 -8.77 -17.13
C ARG A 477 -17.19 -9.61 -17.24
N SER A 478 -17.10 -10.93 -17.10
CA SER A 478 -18.27 -11.81 -17.02
C SER A 478 -18.83 -11.82 -15.60
N ARG A 479 -20.09 -11.41 -15.44
CA ARG A 479 -20.78 -11.42 -14.14
C ARG A 479 -20.89 -12.82 -13.55
N ALA A 480 -21.12 -13.82 -14.41
CA ALA A 480 -21.19 -15.22 -13.99
C ALA A 480 -19.86 -15.69 -13.40
N VAL A 481 -18.75 -15.33 -14.05
CA VAL A 481 -17.40 -15.67 -13.56
C VAL A 481 -17.07 -14.95 -12.26
N LEU A 482 -17.36 -13.64 -12.14
CA LEU A 482 -17.13 -12.90 -10.90
C LEU A 482 -17.98 -13.44 -9.74
N ALA A 483 -19.23 -13.83 -10.00
CA ALA A 483 -20.09 -14.45 -9.00
C ALA A 483 -19.55 -15.82 -8.56
N ASP A 484 -19.05 -16.63 -9.50
CA ASP A 484 -18.43 -17.93 -9.19
C ASP A 484 -17.13 -17.77 -8.38
N VAL A 485 -16.25 -16.86 -8.79
CA VAL A 485 -15.04 -16.53 -8.06
C VAL A 485 -15.36 -16.01 -6.65
N HIS A 486 -16.35 -15.14 -6.51
CA HIS A 486 -16.78 -14.67 -5.19
C HIS A 486 -17.28 -15.84 -4.32
N ALA A 487 -18.06 -16.77 -4.87
CA ALA A 487 -18.50 -17.97 -4.17
C ALA A 487 -17.33 -18.87 -3.74
N LEU A 488 -16.34 -19.06 -4.62
CA LEU A 488 -15.12 -19.82 -4.31
C LEU A 488 -14.34 -19.20 -3.14
N LEU A 489 -14.11 -17.88 -3.20
CA LEU A 489 -13.35 -17.16 -2.18
C LEU A 489 -14.06 -17.10 -0.83
N THR A 490 -15.40 -17.16 -0.80
CA THR A 490 -16.19 -17.03 0.42
C THR A 490 -16.62 -18.37 1.03
N ARG A 491 -16.94 -19.37 0.20
CA ARG A 491 -17.56 -20.63 0.65
C ARG A 491 -16.79 -21.89 0.28
N ASN A 492 -15.84 -21.82 -0.66
CA ASN A 492 -15.12 -22.99 -1.19
C ASN A 492 -16.04 -24.09 -1.77
N ASP A 493 -17.18 -23.69 -2.33
CA ASP A 493 -18.18 -24.62 -2.86
C ASP A 493 -17.60 -25.47 -4.01
N PRO A 494 -17.85 -26.80 -4.03
CA PRO A 494 -17.49 -27.64 -5.17
C PRO A 494 -18.33 -27.30 -6.41
N PRO A 495 -17.82 -27.57 -7.64
CA PRO A 495 -18.53 -27.27 -8.90
C PRO A 495 -19.99 -27.71 -8.95
N GLU A 496 -20.31 -28.84 -8.34
CA GLU A 496 -21.63 -29.46 -8.30
C GLU A 496 -22.68 -28.59 -7.60
N THR A 497 -22.26 -27.77 -6.64
CA THR A 497 -23.14 -26.92 -5.83
C THR A 497 -23.04 -25.44 -6.21
N ARG A 498 -22.13 -25.09 -7.12
CA ARG A 498 -21.93 -23.71 -7.61
C ARG A 498 -23.06 -23.32 -8.56
N PHE A 499 -23.54 -22.08 -8.41
CA PHE A 499 -24.70 -21.57 -9.15
C PHE A 499 -24.44 -21.58 -10.66
N SER A 500 -25.43 -22.00 -11.45
CA SER A 500 -25.35 -22.06 -12.92
C SER A 500 -24.26 -22.96 -13.50
N MET A 501 -23.64 -23.87 -12.72
CA MET A 501 -22.65 -24.82 -13.22
C MET A 501 -23.33 -26.05 -13.86
N ARG A 502 -22.88 -26.45 -15.06
CA ARG A 502 -23.31 -27.69 -15.73
C ARG A 502 -22.13 -28.46 -16.29
N THR A 503 -22.23 -29.78 -16.38
CA THR A 503 -21.23 -30.58 -17.08
C THR A 503 -21.32 -30.38 -18.59
N HIS A 504 -20.18 -30.29 -19.26
CA HIS A 504 -20.06 -30.17 -20.71
C HIS A 504 -18.92 -31.07 -21.22
N LEU A 505 -18.97 -31.48 -22.49
CA LEU A 505 -17.95 -32.30 -23.12
C LEU A 505 -17.22 -31.51 -24.20
N VAL A 506 -15.89 -31.44 -24.11
CA VAL A 506 -15.04 -30.80 -25.11
C VAL A 506 -13.98 -31.81 -25.54
N GLY A 507 -14.06 -32.27 -26.79
CA GLY A 507 -13.12 -33.28 -27.32
C GLY A 507 -13.08 -34.58 -26.50
N GLY A 508 -14.23 -35.00 -25.94
CA GLY A 508 -14.33 -36.21 -25.10
C GLY A 508 -13.96 -36.00 -23.63
N ILE A 509 -13.45 -34.81 -23.25
CA ILE A 509 -13.08 -34.48 -21.87
C ILE A 509 -14.25 -33.76 -21.20
N ARG A 510 -14.60 -34.20 -19.98
CA ARG A 510 -15.63 -33.57 -19.15
C ARG A 510 -15.06 -32.32 -18.50
N VAL A 511 -15.74 -31.20 -18.73
CA VAL A 511 -15.47 -29.90 -18.10
C VAL A 511 -16.75 -29.37 -17.48
N TRP A 512 -16.62 -28.39 -16.59
CA TRP A 512 -17.74 -27.59 -16.11
C TRP A 512 -17.98 -26.43 -17.07
N LYS A 513 -19.21 -25.94 -17.11
CA LYS A 513 -19.61 -24.81 -17.94
C LYS A 513 -20.58 -23.94 -17.15
N LEU A 514 -20.29 -22.64 -17.09
CA LEU A 514 -21.24 -21.65 -16.58
C LEU A 514 -22.36 -21.48 -17.60
N ALA A 515 -23.61 -21.60 -17.15
CA ALA A 515 -24.78 -21.30 -17.97
C ALA A 515 -24.83 -19.79 -18.27
N ASP A 516 -25.20 -19.47 -19.52
CA ASP A 516 -25.29 -18.09 -20.04
C ASP A 516 -26.34 -17.24 -19.29
#